data_AF-A0AAI9RQ73-F1
#
_entry.id   AF-A0AAI9RQ73-F1
#
_cell.length_a   1.000
_cell.length_b   1.000
_cell.length_c   1.000
_cell.angle_alpha   90.00
_cell.angle_beta   90.00
_cell.angle_gamma   90.00
#
_symmetry.space_group_name_H-M   'P 1'
#
loop_
_entity.id
_entity.type
_entity.pdbx_description
1 polymer ?
#
loop_
_entity_poly.entity_id
_entity_poly.type
_entity_poly.pdbx_seq_one_letter_code
_entity_poly.pdbx_strand_id
1 'polypeptide(L)'
;MIFRKINTKTGLFIEDVLRNTIPTNEDGKTDPQYVDMPVPQGFYWPKWTGTEWVEGGKSPESQPTEPTETEVLQAQLKASNDYMDFLEEVIVEMAQKICE
;
A
#
# COMPACT_ATOMS: atom_id res chain seq x y z
N MET A 1 13.03 8.47 -26.38
CA MET A 1 13.81 8.16 -25.16
C MET A 1 12.97 8.52 -23.95
N ILE A 2 13.04 7.73 -22.87
CA ILE A 2 12.33 8.01 -21.62
C ILE A 2 13.31 8.68 -20.66
N PHE A 3 12.92 9.83 -20.11
CA PHE A 3 13.68 10.56 -19.10
C PHE A 3 12.85 10.70 -17.84
N ARG A 4 13.50 10.64 -16.68
CA ARG A 4 12.89 10.81 -15.36
C ARG A 4 13.00 12.26 -15.00
N LYS A 5 11.88 12.97 -14.97
CA LYS A 5 11.85 14.35 -14.53
C LYS A 5 11.91 14.40 -13.02
N ILE A 6 12.86 15.16 -12.49
CA ILE A 6 13.05 15.35 -11.06
C ILE A 6 12.78 16.80 -10.66
N ASN A 7 12.49 17.01 -9.38
CA ASN A 7 12.46 18.34 -8.79
C ASN A 7 13.90 18.75 -8.46
N THR A 8 14.43 19.78 -9.10
CA THR A 8 15.83 20.22 -8.89
C THR A 8 16.13 20.74 -7.48
N LYS A 9 15.10 21.13 -6.70
CA LYS A 9 15.26 21.58 -5.32
C LYS A 9 15.28 20.41 -4.32
N THR A 10 14.45 19.40 -4.54
CA THR A 10 14.28 18.30 -3.58
C THR A 10 14.92 16.99 -4.03
N GLY A 11 15.28 16.87 -5.31
CA GLY A 11 15.74 15.65 -5.96
C GLY A 11 14.64 14.64 -6.23
N LEU A 12 13.40 14.89 -5.82
CA LEU A 12 12.33 13.89 -5.91
C LEU A 12 11.91 13.65 -7.36
N PHE A 13 11.67 12.38 -7.68
CA PHE A 13 11.03 12.00 -8.93
C PHE A 13 9.64 12.63 -9.05
N ILE A 14 9.31 13.11 -10.25
CA ILE A 14 8.02 13.70 -10.59
C ILE A 14 7.27 12.78 -11.55
N GLU A 15 7.85 12.52 -12.72
CA GLU A 15 7.18 11.80 -13.81
C GLU A 15 8.19 11.27 -14.85
N ASP A 16 7.76 10.25 -15.59
CA ASP A 16 8.47 9.78 -16.78
C ASP A 16 8.03 10.62 -18.00
N VAL A 17 9.00 11.19 -18.72
CA VAL A 17 8.79 12.05 -19.87
C VAL A 17 9.38 11.41 -21.12
N LEU A 18 8.56 11.29 -22.16
CA LEU A 18 9.00 10.86 -23.48
C LEU A 18 9.55 12.06 -24.26
N ARG A 19 10.82 12.00 -24.65
CA ARG A 19 11.47 13.01 -25.51
C ARG A 19 12.20 12.34 -26.68
N ASN A 20 12.25 13.05 -27.80
CA ASN A 20 12.98 12.61 -29.00
C ASN A 20 14.46 13.01 -28.98
N THR A 21 14.83 13.99 -28.16
CA THR A 21 16.19 14.55 -28.03
C THR A 21 16.57 14.70 -26.56
N ILE A 22 17.88 14.80 -26.29
CA ILE A 22 18.41 15.08 -24.94
C ILE A 22 17.93 16.48 -24.53
N PRO A 23 17.22 16.62 -23.39
CA PRO A 23 16.80 17.93 -22.90
C PRO A 23 18.01 18.79 -22.55
N THR A 24 18.08 19.97 -23.14
CA THR A 24 19.10 20.99 -22.87
C THR A 24 18.45 22.26 -22.34
N ASN A 25 19.12 22.89 -21.38
CA ASN A 25 18.74 24.20 -20.84
C ASN A 25 19.01 25.33 -21.84
N GLU A 26 18.60 26.55 -21.47
CA GLU A 26 18.83 27.78 -22.24
C GLU A 26 20.32 28.01 -22.57
N ASP A 27 21.24 27.49 -21.75
CA ASP A 27 22.70 27.53 -21.95
C ASP A 27 23.26 26.43 -22.88
N GLY A 28 22.41 25.58 -23.46
CA GLY A 28 22.82 24.47 -24.32
C GLY A 28 23.49 23.29 -23.60
N LYS A 29 23.46 23.27 -22.26
CA LYS A 29 23.92 22.15 -21.42
C LYS A 29 22.78 21.21 -21.08
N THR A 30 23.07 19.93 -20.84
CA THR A 30 22.08 18.93 -20.40
C THR A 30 21.31 19.45 -19.19
N ASP A 31 19.99 19.44 -19.28
CA ASP A 31 19.14 19.93 -18.21
C ASP A 31 19.15 18.93 -17.03
N PRO A 32 19.64 19.32 -15.84
CA PRO A 32 19.70 18.45 -14.66
C PRO A 32 18.31 18.02 -14.16
N GLN A 33 17.23 18.62 -14.67
CA GLN A 33 15.87 18.20 -14.39
C GLN A 33 15.55 16.82 -14.99
N TYR A 34 16.29 16.37 -16.02
CA TYR A 34 16.00 15.14 -16.74
C TYR A 34 17.12 14.11 -16.55
N VAL A 35 16.78 13.02 -15.87
CA VAL A 35 17.68 11.91 -15.60
C VAL A 35 17.40 10.78 -16.60
N ASP A 36 18.41 10.28 -17.29
CA ASP A 36 18.28 9.17 -18.24
C ASP A 36 18.27 7.79 -17.56
N MET A 37 18.79 7.72 -16.32
CA MET A 37 18.83 6.49 -15.53
C MET A 37 17.44 6.03 -15.09
N PRO A 38 17.11 4.73 -15.28
CA PRO A 38 15.85 4.19 -14.78
C PRO A 38 15.84 4.17 -13.25
N VAL A 39 14.66 4.44 -12.68
CA VAL A 39 14.43 4.27 -11.25
C VAL A 39 14.45 2.77 -10.91
N PRO A 40 15.28 2.31 -9.97
CA PRO A 40 15.22 0.93 -9.50
C PRO A 40 13.85 0.60 -8.89
N GLN A 41 13.37 -0.63 -9.12
CA GLN A 41 12.09 -1.06 -8.57
C GLN A 41 12.15 -1.16 -7.04
N GLY A 42 11.04 -0.84 -6.37
CA GLY A 42 10.90 -0.97 -4.92
C GLY A 42 11.11 0.32 -4.12
N PHE A 43 11.45 1.45 -4.76
CA PHE A 43 11.46 2.75 -4.08
C PHE A 43 10.05 3.31 -3.91
N TYR A 44 9.68 3.70 -2.69
CA TYR A 44 8.36 4.30 -2.42
C TYR A 44 8.31 5.77 -2.81
N TRP A 45 9.42 6.50 -2.65
CA TRP A 45 9.64 7.84 -3.17
C TRP A 45 11.07 8.01 -3.69
N PRO A 46 11.34 7.61 -4.94
CA PRO A 46 12.69 7.70 -5.50
C PRO A 46 13.16 9.16 -5.56
N LYS A 47 14.36 9.39 -5.04
CA LYS A 47 15.05 10.68 -5.00
C LYS A 47 16.39 10.58 -5.72
N TRP A 48 16.64 11.47 -6.66
CA TRP A 48 17.91 11.62 -7.33
C TRP A 48 18.86 12.48 -6.49
N THR A 49 20.06 11.96 -6.21
CA THR A 49 21.11 12.67 -5.46
C THR A 49 22.06 13.47 -6.35
N GLY A 50 21.95 13.32 -7.67
CA GLY A 50 22.92 13.82 -8.66
C GLY A 50 23.77 12.69 -9.25
N THR A 51 23.96 11.60 -8.51
CA THR A 51 24.75 10.44 -8.93
C THR A 51 23.96 9.13 -8.94
N GLU A 52 23.02 8.96 -7.98
CA GLU A 52 22.24 7.74 -7.84
C GLU A 52 20.82 7.98 -7.29
N TRP A 53 19.94 6.99 -7.48
CA TRP A 53 18.60 6.96 -6.91
C TRP A 53 18.63 6.43 -5.47
N VAL A 54 18.03 7.18 -4.55
CA VAL A 54 17.89 6.81 -3.12
C VAL A 54 16.43 6.86 -2.69
N GLU A 55 16.10 6.15 -1.62
CA GLU A 55 14.77 6.23 -0.99
C GLU A 55 14.62 7.60 -0.33
N GLY A 56 13.73 8.42 -0.88
CA GLY A 56 13.42 9.76 -0.38
C GLY A 56 12.26 9.82 0.59
N GLY A 57 11.48 8.73 0.71
CA GLY A 57 10.30 8.66 1.58
C GLY A 57 10.37 7.57 2.65
N LYS A 58 9.37 7.56 3.52
CA LYS A 58 9.07 6.38 4.32
C LYS A 58 8.06 5.52 3.57
N SER A 59 8.33 4.23 3.47
CA SER A 59 7.30 3.23 3.14
C SER A 59 6.08 3.48 4.03
N PRO A 60 4.85 3.40 3.49
CA PRO A 60 3.65 3.53 4.29
C PRO A 60 3.68 2.37 5.28
N GLU A 61 3.34 2.66 6.53
CA GLU A 61 3.18 1.61 7.53
C GLU A 61 2.13 0.63 7.02
N SER A 62 2.42 -0.67 7.12
CA SER A 62 1.50 -1.72 6.70
C SER A 62 0.17 -1.50 7.41
N GLN A 63 -0.88 -1.15 6.66
CA GLN A 63 -2.21 -1.06 7.24
C GLN A 63 -2.59 -2.46 7.76
N PRO A 64 -3.29 -2.54 8.92
CA PRO A 64 -3.86 -3.81 9.36
C PRO A 64 -4.67 -4.40 8.20
N THR A 65 -4.40 -5.65 7.85
CA THR A 65 -5.17 -6.35 6.81
C THR A 65 -6.62 -6.40 7.29
N GLU A 66 -7.51 -5.75 6.57
CA GLU A 66 -8.95 -5.92 6.83
C GLU A 66 -9.27 -7.41 6.70
N PRO A 67 -10.04 -7.99 7.65
CA PRO A 67 -10.42 -9.38 7.57
C PRO A 67 -11.14 -9.63 6.25
N THR A 68 -10.74 -10.70 5.57
CA THR A 68 -11.37 -11.11 4.32
C THR A 68 -12.86 -11.41 4.55
N GLU A 69 -13.68 -11.27 3.51
CA GLU A 69 -15.12 -11.58 3.58
C GLU A 69 -15.38 -12.98 4.17
N THR A 70 -14.52 -13.95 3.84
CA THR A 70 -14.56 -15.31 4.38
C THR A 70 -14.33 -15.39 5.88
N GLU A 71 -13.40 -14.60 6.43
CA GLU A 71 -13.13 -14.57 7.86
C GLU A 71 -14.28 -13.89 8.62
N VAL A 72 -14.88 -12.86 8.03
CA VAL A 72 -16.08 -12.20 8.57
C VAL A 72 -17.26 -13.18 8.61
N LEU A 73 -17.50 -13.91 7.52
CA LEU A 73 -18.58 -14.91 7.45
C LEU A 73 -18.36 -16.06 8.45
N GLN A 74 -17.13 -16.54 8.59
CA GLN A 74 -16.80 -17.57 9.59
C GLN A 74 -17.03 -17.08 11.02
N ALA A 75 -16.66 -15.83 11.34
CA ALA A 75 -16.90 -15.24 12.65
C ALA A 75 -18.41 -15.12 12.94
N GLN A 76 -19.22 -14.75 11.93
CA GLN A 76 -20.69 -14.70 12.06
C GLN A 76 -21.31 -16.09 12.27
N LEU A 77 -20.87 -17.09 11.51
CA LEU A 77 -21.33 -18.49 11.68
C LEU A 77 -20.99 -19.01 13.07
N LYS A 78 -19.77 -18.74 13.55
CA LYS A 78 -19.36 -19.13 14.90
C LYS A 78 -20.23 -18.46 15.95
N ALA A 79 -20.46 -17.15 15.85
CA ALA A 79 -21.33 -16.44 16.80
C ALA A 79 -22.77 -16.96 16.78
N SER A 80 -23.29 -17.33 15.61
CA SER A 80 -24.62 -17.93 15.48
C SER A 80 -24.70 -19.31 16.13
N ASN A 81 -23.67 -20.14 15.98
CA ASN A 81 -23.62 -21.45 16.61
C ASN A 81 -23.50 -21.32 18.13
N ASP A 82 -22.58 -20.47 18.62
CA ASP A 82 -22.38 -20.21 20.04
C ASP A 82 -23.70 -19.73 20.71
N TYR A 83 -24.55 -19.00 20.00
CA TYR A 83 -25.88 -18.59 20.47
C TYR A 83 -26.90 -19.75 20.54
N MET A 84 -26.89 -20.66 19.56
CA MET A 84 -27.78 -21.81 19.55
C MET A 84 -27.45 -22.78 20.68
N ASP A 85 -26.17 -23.04 20.91
CA ASP A 85 -25.71 -23.89 22.01
C ASP A 85 -26.21 -23.37 23.37
N PHE A 86 -26.13 -22.05 23.57
CA PHE A 86 -26.66 -21.40 24.78
C PHE A 86 -28.17 -21.59 24.93
N LEU A 87 -28.95 -21.42 23.85
CA LEU A 87 -30.40 -21.61 23.92
C LEU A 87 -30.78 -23.06 24.24
N GLU A 88 -30.07 -24.04 23.68
CA GLU A 88 -30.30 -25.46 23.97
C GLU A 88 -30.06 -25.76 25.45
N GLU A 89 -28.97 -25.25 26.03
CA GLU A 89 -28.67 -25.39 27.45
C GLU A 89 -29.80 -24.83 28.33
N VAL A 90 -30.26 -23.61 28.03
CA VAL A 90 -31.36 -22.96 28.76
C VAL A 90 -32.67 -23.75 28.67
N ILE A 91 -32.99 -24.28 27.49
CA ILE A 91 -34.21 -25.09 27.29
C ILE A 91 -34.15 -26.38 28.11
N VAL A 92 -33.01 -27.06 28.13
CA VAL A 92 -32.81 -28.29 28.91
C VAL A 92 -32.95 -28.01 30.41
N GLU A 93 -32.34 -26.93 30.91
CA GLU A 93 -32.48 -26.54 32.32
C GLU A 93 -33.93 -26.21 32.70
N MET A 94 -34.67 -25.51 31.85
CA MET A 94 -36.08 -25.18 32.09
C MET A 94 -36.94 -26.44 32.11
N ALA A 95 -36.72 -27.38 31.20
CA ALA A 95 -37.46 -28.63 31.14
C ALA A 95 -37.24 -29.48 32.40
N GLN A 96 -36.01 -29.56 32.91
CA GLN A 96 -35.71 -30.27 34.15
C GLN A 96 -36.45 -29.69 35.35
N LYS A 97 -36.47 -28.35 35.49
CA LYS A 97 -37.16 -27.66 36.59
C LYS A 97 -38.69 -27.76 36.56
N ILE A 98 -39.29 -28.07 35.42
CA ILE A 98 -40.75 -28.26 35.30
C ILE A 98 -41.16 -29.70 35.64
N CYS A 99 -40.23 -30.66 35.54
CA CYS A 99 -40.49 -32.08 35.80
C CYS A 99 -40.17 -32.52 37.24
N GLU A 100 -39.62 -31.63 38.08
CA GLU A 100 -39.47 -31.80 39.54
C GLU A 100 -40.68 -31.23 40.30
#